data_AF-A0A3Q3WG77-F1
#
_entry.id   AF-A0A3Q3WG77-F1
#
_cell.length_a   1.000
_cell.length_b   1.000
_cell.length_c   1.000
_cell.angle_alpha   90.00
_cell.angle_beta   90.00
_cell.angle_gamma   90.00
#
_symmetry.space_group_name_H-M   'P 1'
#
loop_
_entity.id
_entity.type
_entity.pdbx_description
1 polymer ?
#
loop_
_entity_poly.entity_id
_entity_poly.type
_entity_poly.pdbx_seq_one_letter_code
_entity_poly.pdbx_strand_id
1 'polypeptide(L)'
;MIHSIIPVIRPCALSSALHGTLMRLSTRMSVRVSCRALPPYSRLSRDASGLPGPGPTPIRDPDCVSEEEEQQPYPALAPVAFFCLKQTTRPRNWLLLHGTILTLTPPCTWFEHISMLVILLNCVTLGMFQPCEDVSCQSEWCRILQVLDDCIFAFFAVEMVIKMVALGIFGSNCYLGDKWNQLDFVIVMAGVMEYSLDGHNASLSAIRTVRVLRPLRAINRVPSMRILVTLLLDTLPMLGNVLLLCFFVFFIFGIVGVQLWAGLLRNRSCLSFPLDLNPYYMTEDGEDSPFICSAPRENGMLRCHDVPTYSEGGAECSAPVGGASVNGCVNWNQYYNVCRPGEHNPHKGAVNFDNIGYAWIAIFQVITLEGWVDIMYYVMDAHSFYNFIYFILLIIVSTPLYCTVFIVVLVNSPLLTHKLVVKIEKASISS
;
A
#
# COMPACT_ATOMS: atom_id res chain seq x y z
N MET A 1 45.54 34.71 6.63
CA MET A 1 45.47 33.23 6.48
C MET A 1 44.37 32.77 7.41
N ILE A 2 43.14 32.47 7.03
CA ILE A 2 42.52 32.02 5.78
C ILE A 2 41.18 32.79 5.71
N HIS A 3 41.10 33.81 4.86
CA HIS A 3 39.89 34.62 4.63
C HIS A 3 39.84 35.04 3.16
N SER A 4 40.01 34.07 2.26
CA SER A 4 39.94 34.22 0.82
C SER A 4 39.60 32.87 0.21
N ILE A 5 38.75 32.87 -0.82
CA ILE A 5 38.20 31.73 -1.59
C ILE A 5 36.84 31.21 -1.09
N ILE A 6 35.80 32.05 -1.17
CA ILE A 6 34.43 31.64 -1.56
C ILE A 6 33.86 32.80 -2.39
N PRO A 7 33.60 32.65 -3.70
CA PRO A 7 32.92 33.69 -4.46
C PRO A 7 31.41 33.66 -4.16
N VAL A 8 30.91 34.77 -3.62
CA VAL A 8 29.49 35.09 -3.52
C VAL A 8 28.93 35.32 -4.93
N ILE A 9 28.16 34.36 -5.45
CA ILE A 9 27.40 34.51 -6.70
C ILE A 9 25.95 34.88 -6.32
N ARG A 10 25.52 36.07 -6.73
CA ARG A 10 24.16 36.60 -6.53
C ARG A 10 23.12 35.76 -7.30
N PRO A 11 21.89 35.56 -6.77
CA PRO A 11 20.84 34.75 -7.43
C PRO A 11 20.23 35.36 -8.71
N CYS A 12 20.53 36.60 -9.08
CA CYS A 12 19.83 37.29 -10.18
C CYS A 12 20.37 37.02 -11.60
N ALA A 13 21.48 36.30 -11.76
CA ALA A 13 22.07 36.04 -13.09
C ALA A 13 21.65 34.71 -13.74
N LEU A 14 21.01 33.79 -13.00
CA LEU A 14 20.61 32.48 -13.52
C LEU A 14 19.21 32.48 -14.19
N SER A 15 18.37 33.45 -13.84
CA SER A 15 17.00 33.56 -14.37
C SER A 15 16.97 34.04 -15.84
N SER A 16 17.90 34.93 -16.24
CA SER A 16 17.98 35.45 -17.61
C SER A 16 18.62 34.48 -18.60
N ALA A 17 19.52 33.60 -18.15
CA ALA A 17 20.13 32.57 -18.99
C ALA A 17 19.20 31.38 -19.27
N LEU A 18 18.33 30.99 -18.32
CA LEU A 18 17.35 29.92 -18.52
C LEU A 18 16.22 30.34 -19.48
N HIS A 19 15.77 31.60 -19.43
CA HIS A 19 14.72 32.10 -20.32
C HIS A 19 15.16 32.19 -21.79
N GLY A 20 16.44 32.54 -22.04
CA GLY A 20 17.01 32.59 -23.40
C GLY A 20 17.18 31.21 -24.05
N THR A 21 17.52 30.18 -23.26
CA THR A 21 17.71 28.81 -23.76
C THR A 21 16.38 28.07 -23.95
N LEU A 22 15.38 28.33 -23.11
CA LEU A 22 14.03 27.76 -23.27
C LEU A 22 13.27 28.33 -24.49
N MET A 23 13.45 29.62 -24.84
CA MET A 23 12.86 30.15 -26.08
C MET A 23 13.52 29.62 -27.37
N ARG A 24 14.83 29.31 -27.34
CA ARG A 24 15.53 28.73 -28.50
C ARG A 24 15.24 27.24 -28.72
N LEU A 25 14.84 26.51 -27.68
CA LEU A 25 14.34 25.13 -27.82
C LEU A 25 12.88 25.07 -28.27
N SER A 26 12.04 26.03 -27.85
CA SER A 26 10.63 26.11 -28.29
C SER A 26 10.50 26.39 -29.81
N THR A 27 11.44 27.13 -30.41
CA THR A 27 11.42 27.45 -31.85
C THR A 27 11.99 26.35 -32.77
N ARG A 28 12.65 25.31 -32.25
CA ARG A 28 13.07 24.13 -33.05
C ARG A 28 12.09 22.96 -32.99
N MET A 29 11.04 23.05 -32.18
CA MET A 29 10.02 22.01 -32.02
C MET A 29 8.69 22.45 -32.64
N SER A 30 8.74 23.05 -33.84
CA SER A 30 7.58 23.18 -34.72
C SER A 30 7.72 22.17 -35.85
N VAL A 31 7.57 20.89 -35.52
CA VAL A 31 7.31 19.86 -36.53
C VAL A 31 5.87 20.07 -36.97
N ARG A 32 5.72 20.72 -38.12
CA ARG A 32 4.49 20.84 -38.87
C ARG A 32 4.04 19.43 -39.26
N VAL A 33 3.20 18.79 -38.44
CA VAL A 33 2.51 17.54 -38.80
C VAL A 33 1.52 17.89 -39.90
N SER A 34 1.95 17.77 -41.16
CA SER A 34 1.06 17.72 -42.30
C SER A 34 0.42 16.32 -42.29
N CYS A 35 -0.80 16.22 -41.78
CA CYS A 35 -1.62 15.03 -41.97
C CYS A 35 -1.91 14.87 -43.46
N ARG A 36 -1.13 14.00 -44.12
CA ARG A 36 -1.40 13.54 -45.48
C ARG A 36 -2.65 12.66 -45.40
N ALA A 37 -3.74 13.11 -46.00
CA ALA A 37 -4.92 12.30 -46.23
C ALA A 37 -4.53 11.00 -46.97
N LEU A 38 -5.03 9.85 -46.51
CA LEU A 38 -5.03 8.62 -47.29
C LEU A 38 -5.89 8.84 -48.56
N PRO A 39 -5.46 8.39 -49.75
CA PRO A 39 -6.17 8.68 -50.98
C PRO A 39 -7.47 7.87 -51.08
N PRO A 40 -8.48 8.39 -51.79
CA PRO A 40 -9.71 7.65 -52.06
C PRO A 40 -9.49 6.63 -53.19
N TYR A 41 -10.15 5.49 -53.04
CA TYR A 41 -10.69 4.61 -54.08
C TYR A 41 -10.32 4.98 -55.54
N SER A 42 -9.39 4.24 -56.15
CA SER A 42 -9.06 4.39 -57.57
C SER A 42 -10.16 3.77 -58.44
N ARG A 43 -10.87 4.63 -59.16
CA ARG A 43 -11.81 4.29 -60.24
C ARG A 43 -11.06 4.29 -61.58
N LEU A 44 -11.33 3.26 -62.39
CA LEU A 44 -11.00 3.06 -63.80
C LEU A 44 -10.82 4.34 -64.67
N SER A 45 -9.74 4.43 -65.45
CA SER A 45 -9.77 4.56 -66.93
C SER A 45 -8.37 4.72 -67.58
N ARG A 46 -8.12 3.85 -68.59
CA ARG A 46 -7.52 4.05 -69.95
C ARG A 46 -6.30 5.00 -70.11
N ASP A 47 -5.21 4.66 -70.82
CA ASP A 47 -5.05 4.25 -72.23
C ASP A 47 -3.68 3.55 -72.44
N ALA A 48 -3.60 2.41 -73.14
CA ALA A 48 -3.26 2.22 -74.57
C ALA A 48 -1.75 2.09 -74.89
N SER A 49 -1.30 0.87 -75.25
CA SER A 49 -0.57 0.52 -76.50
C SER A 49 0.06 -0.90 -76.46
N GLY A 50 -0.24 -1.73 -77.48
CA GLY A 50 0.56 -2.92 -77.88
C GLY A 50 -0.14 -4.29 -77.89
N LEU A 51 -0.63 -4.73 -79.06
CA LEU A 51 -1.17 -6.08 -79.41
C LEU A 51 -0.02 -7.11 -79.77
N PRO A 52 -0.28 -8.36 -80.25
CA PRO A 52 -0.83 -9.55 -79.57
C PRO A 52 -0.03 -10.86 -79.86
N GLY A 53 -0.29 -11.99 -79.18
CA GLY A 53 0.18 -13.32 -79.64
C GLY A 53 -0.18 -14.50 -78.72
N PRO A 54 -0.41 -15.73 -79.24
CA PRO A 54 -1.41 -16.69 -78.75
C PRO A 54 -0.88 -17.76 -77.76
N GLY A 55 -1.81 -18.49 -77.09
CA GLY A 55 -1.61 -19.46 -75.98
C GLY A 55 -0.77 -20.73 -76.29
N PRO A 56 -0.75 -21.80 -75.44
CA PRO A 56 -1.87 -22.34 -74.65
C PRO A 56 -1.53 -22.78 -73.18
N THR A 57 -2.55 -23.08 -72.38
CA THR A 57 -2.51 -23.94 -71.17
C THR A 57 -2.69 -25.43 -71.58
N PRO A 58 -2.64 -26.46 -70.70
CA PRO A 58 -2.15 -26.61 -69.31
C PRO A 58 -1.23 -27.85 -69.11
N ILE A 59 -0.38 -27.88 -68.07
CA ILE A 59 -0.05 -29.14 -67.36
C ILE A 59 -0.13 -28.87 -65.86
N ARG A 60 -0.87 -29.76 -65.22
CA ARG A 60 -1.38 -29.76 -63.85
C ARG A 60 -0.54 -30.77 -63.08
N ASP A 61 0.09 -30.33 -61.99
CA ASP A 61 0.44 -31.23 -60.89
C ASP A 61 -0.06 -30.62 -59.56
N PRO A 62 -0.53 -31.46 -58.64
CA PRO A 62 -1.47 -31.08 -57.59
C PRO A 62 -0.75 -31.02 -56.24
N ASP A 63 -0.63 -29.83 -55.66
CA ASP A 63 -0.56 -29.59 -54.21
C ASP A 63 -0.45 -28.08 -53.96
N CYS A 64 -1.47 -27.34 -54.40
CA CYS A 64 -1.73 -25.98 -53.93
C CYS A 64 -3.14 -25.96 -53.34
N VAL A 65 -3.25 -26.27 -52.05
CA VAL A 65 -4.46 -25.95 -51.29
C VAL A 65 -4.45 -24.45 -51.05
N SER A 66 -5.22 -23.75 -51.89
CA SER A 66 -5.84 -22.44 -51.71
C SER A 66 -5.21 -21.51 -50.65
N GLU A 67 -4.43 -20.56 -51.17
CA GLU A 67 -4.30 -19.22 -50.58
C GLU A 67 -5.69 -18.57 -50.50
N GLU A 68 -6.40 -18.80 -49.41
CA GLU A 68 -7.35 -17.86 -48.83
C GLU A 68 -7.07 -17.79 -47.33
N GLU A 69 -5.86 -17.34 -46.97
CA GLU A 69 -5.66 -16.76 -45.63
C GLU A 69 -6.50 -15.49 -45.58
N GLU A 70 -7.71 -15.64 -45.06
CA GLU A 70 -8.66 -14.57 -44.74
C GLU A 70 -7.92 -13.54 -43.87
N GLN A 71 -7.39 -12.49 -44.50
CA GLN A 71 -6.60 -11.44 -43.84
C GLN A 71 -7.41 -10.84 -42.70
N GLN A 72 -7.10 -11.24 -41.48
CA GLN A 72 -7.75 -10.76 -40.28
C GLN A 72 -7.41 -9.27 -40.08
N PRO A 73 -8.41 -8.40 -39.85
CA PRO A 73 -8.19 -6.96 -39.82
C PRO A 73 -7.31 -6.47 -38.65
N TYR A 74 -7.06 -7.31 -37.63
CA TYR A 74 -6.18 -6.98 -36.50
C TYR A 74 -5.37 -8.21 -36.02
N PRO A 75 -4.09 -8.35 -36.41
CA PRO A 75 -3.26 -9.52 -36.05
C PRO A 75 -2.75 -9.51 -34.59
N ALA A 76 -2.94 -8.42 -33.85
CA ALA A 76 -2.47 -8.28 -32.46
C ALA A 76 -3.44 -8.85 -31.40
N LEU A 77 -4.68 -9.20 -31.78
CA LEU A 77 -5.71 -9.69 -30.87
C LEU A 77 -5.98 -11.19 -31.06
N ALA A 78 -6.38 -11.88 -30.01
CA ALA A 78 -6.67 -13.32 -30.05
C ALA A 78 -7.76 -13.65 -31.09
N PRO A 79 -7.57 -14.66 -31.96
CA PRO A 79 -8.45 -14.90 -33.11
C PRO A 79 -9.87 -15.34 -32.70
N VAL A 80 -10.06 -15.84 -31.46
CA VAL A 80 -11.35 -16.38 -30.98
C VAL A 80 -11.62 -15.94 -29.53
N ALA A 81 -12.81 -15.41 -29.26
CA ALA A 81 -13.34 -15.22 -27.91
C ALA A 81 -14.42 -16.29 -27.66
N PHE A 82 -14.49 -16.85 -26.44
CA PHE A 82 -15.57 -17.77 -26.04
C PHE A 82 -15.76 -19.00 -26.96
N PHE A 83 -14.70 -19.74 -27.30
CA PHE A 83 -14.75 -21.02 -28.05
C PHE A 83 -15.55 -21.06 -29.39
N CYS A 84 -16.21 -19.97 -29.80
CA CYS A 84 -17.17 -19.88 -30.91
C CYS A 84 -17.21 -18.50 -31.59
N LEU A 85 -16.66 -17.41 -31.02
CA LEU A 85 -16.70 -16.08 -31.63
C LEU A 85 -15.39 -15.78 -32.38
N LYS A 86 -15.33 -16.15 -33.66
CA LYS A 86 -14.31 -15.67 -34.61
C LYS A 86 -14.40 -14.15 -34.80
N GLN A 87 -13.27 -13.49 -35.12
CA GLN A 87 -13.17 -12.04 -35.39
C GLN A 87 -14.19 -11.51 -36.41
N THR A 88 -14.76 -12.37 -37.26
CA THR A 88 -15.73 -12.05 -38.32
C THR A 88 -17.20 -12.01 -37.85
N THR A 89 -17.49 -12.36 -36.59
CA THR A 89 -18.87 -12.34 -36.06
C THR A 89 -19.37 -10.91 -35.84
N ARG A 90 -20.59 -10.59 -36.30
CA ARG A 90 -21.17 -9.23 -36.24
C ARG A 90 -21.13 -8.53 -34.88
N PRO A 91 -21.37 -9.17 -33.72
CA PRO A 91 -21.25 -8.48 -32.44
C PRO A 91 -19.79 -8.10 -32.15
N ARG A 92 -18.82 -8.98 -32.44
CA ARG A 92 -17.40 -8.71 -32.21
C ARG A 92 -16.82 -7.73 -33.21
N ASN A 93 -17.19 -7.80 -34.49
CA ASN A 93 -16.76 -6.82 -35.50
C ASN A 93 -17.50 -5.48 -35.34
N TRP A 94 -18.74 -5.44 -34.83
CA TRP A 94 -19.40 -4.18 -34.46
C TRP A 94 -18.81 -3.60 -33.18
N LEU A 95 -18.45 -4.41 -32.17
CA LEU A 95 -17.75 -3.94 -30.97
C LEU A 95 -16.27 -3.60 -31.23
N LEU A 96 -15.61 -4.26 -32.19
CA LEU A 96 -14.28 -3.88 -32.64
C LEU A 96 -14.40 -2.64 -33.52
N LEU A 97 -15.33 -2.54 -34.47
CA LEU A 97 -15.48 -1.34 -35.28
C LEU A 97 -15.89 -0.14 -34.41
N HIS A 98 -16.89 -0.29 -33.53
CA HIS A 98 -17.42 0.78 -32.70
C HIS A 98 -16.60 0.98 -31.41
N GLY A 99 -15.96 -0.06 -30.87
CA GLY A 99 -15.08 0.00 -29.69
C GLY A 99 -13.64 0.37 -30.03
N THR A 100 -13.09 -0.03 -31.18
CA THR A 100 -11.81 0.54 -31.71
C THR A 100 -12.03 2.01 -32.11
N ILE A 101 -13.22 2.39 -32.60
CA ILE A 101 -13.64 3.80 -32.74
C ILE A 101 -13.91 4.47 -31.38
N LEU A 102 -14.08 3.72 -30.28
CA LEU A 102 -14.24 4.27 -28.92
C LEU A 102 -12.97 4.23 -28.07
N THR A 103 -11.93 3.51 -28.48
CA THR A 103 -10.70 3.32 -27.69
C THR A 103 -9.40 3.61 -28.46
N LEU A 104 -9.40 3.65 -29.80
CA LEU A 104 -8.17 3.71 -30.62
C LEU A 104 -8.15 4.84 -31.67
N THR A 105 -9.17 5.72 -31.70
CA THR A 105 -9.11 6.98 -32.45
C THR A 105 -8.78 8.16 -31.51
N PRO A 106 -8.05 9.20 -31.98
CA PRO A 106 -7.63 10.34 -31.14
C PRO A 106 -8.73 11.15 -30.41
N PRO A 107 -10.05 11.10 -30.73
CA PRO A 107 -11.08 11.73 -29.91
C PRO A 107 -11.67 10.81 -28.82
N CYS A 108 -11.10 9.63 -28.57
CA CYS A 108 -11.61 8.67 -27.55
C CYS A 108 -11.15 8.92 -26.12
N THR A 109 -10.45 10.02 -25.87
CA THR A 109 -10.09 10.49 -24.53
C THR A 109 -11.32 10.63 -23.63
N TRP A 110 -12.50 10.93 -24.18
CA TRP A 110 -13.72 11.10 -23.40
C TRP A 110 -14.07 9.90 -22.53
N PHE A 111 -13.96 8.67 -23.04
CA PHE A 111 -14.29 7.48 -22.23
C PHE A 111 -13.31 7.32 -21.06
N GLU A 112 -12.02 7.55 -21.29
CA GLU A 112 -11.01 7.52 -20.23
C GLU A 112 -11.23 8.62 -19.19
N HIS A 113 -11.53 9.86 -19.63
CA HIS A 113 -11.80 10.99 -18.75
C HIS A 113 -13.10 10.78 -17.94
N ILE A 114 -14.15 10.23 -18.56
CA ILE A 114 -15.40 9.86 -17.87
C ILE A 114 -15.10 8.77 -16.85
N SER A 115 -14.35 7.73 -17.20
CA SER A 115 -14.00 6.68 -16.25
C SER A 115 -13.20 7.20 -15.06
N MET A 116 -12.28 8.15 -15.29
CA MET A 116 -11.53 8.82 -14.23
C MET A 116 -12.41 9.68 -13.34
N LEU A 117 -13.35 10.44 -13.91
CA LEU A 117 -14.32 11.23 -13.16
C LEU A 117 -15.20 10.33 -12.27
N VAL A 118 -15.64 9.18 -12.79
CA VAL A 118 -16.41 8.19 -12.03
C VAL A 118 -15.60 7.59 -10.89
N ILE A 119 -14.30 7.31 -11.09
CA ILE A 119 -13.42 6.86 -9.99
C ILE A 119 -13.27 7.95 -8.93
N LEU A 120 -13.05 9.20 -9.33
CA LEU A 120 -12.95 10.32 -8.39
C LEU A 120 -14.25 10.52 -7.60
N LEU A 121 -15.40 10.43 -8.27
CA LEU A 121 -16.70 10.46 -7.62
C LEU A 121 -16.83 9.33 -6.60
N ASN A 122 -16.36 8.12 -6.91
CA ASN A 122 -16.35 7.00 -5.97
C ASN A 122 -15.46 7.24 -4.75
N CYS A 123 -14.28 7.84 -4.95
CA CYS A 123 -13.41 8.22 -3.84
C CYS A 123 -14.08 9.25 -2.92
N VAL A 124 -14.80 10.22 -3.49
CA VAL A 124 -15.54 11.22 -2.71
C VAL A 124 -16.68 10.56 -1.93
N THR A 125 -17.46 9.67 -2.54
CA THR A 125 -18.54 8.96 -1.84
C THR A 125 -18.02 8.07 -0.70
N LEU A 126 -16.85 7.44 -0.88
CA LEU A 126 -16.19 6.67 0.17
C LEU A 126 -15.65 7.57 1.30
N GLY A 127 -15.11 8.74 0.98
CA GLY A 127 -14.59 9.70 1.96
C GLY A 127 -15.69 10.40 2.77
N MET A 128 -16.88 10.57 2.18
CA MET A 128 -18.05 11.14 2.87
C MET A 128 -18.79 10.12 3.75
N PHE A 129 -18.41 8.84 3.72
CA PHE A 129 -19.06 7.80 4.51
C PHE A 129 -18.73 7.96 6.00
N GLN A 130 -19.76 8.15 6.84
CA GLN A 130 -19.62 8.34 8.29
C GLN A 130 -20.01 7.05 9.05
N PRO A 131 -19.05 6.19 9.44
CA PRO A 131 -19.34 4.88 10.01
C PRO A 131 -19.96 4.93 11.41
N CYS A 132 -19.76 6.02 12.17
CA CYS A 132 -20.20 6.13 13.57
C CYS A 132 -21.67 6.56 13.73
N GLU A 133 -22.25 7.23 12.73
CA GLU A 133 -23.59 7.81 12.82
C GLU A 133 -24.67 6.85 12.28
N ASP A 134 -24.35 6.07 11.24
CA ASP A 134 -25.36 5.40 10.40
C ASP A 134 -25.00 3.95 10.08
N VAL A 135 -24.86 3.09 11.10
CA VAL A 135 -24.61 1.65 10.92
C VAL A 135 -25.77 0.95 10.16
N SER A 136 -27.00 1.43 10.34
CA SER A 136 -28.20 0.92 9.67
C SER A 136 -28.70 1.79 8.51
N CYS A 137 -27.92 2.81 8.08
CA CYS A 137 -28.24 3.71 6.97
C CYS A 137 -29.70 4.19 6.92
N GLN A 138 -30.16 4.78 8.01
CA GLN A 138 -31.53 5.31 8.09
C GLN A 138 -31.63 6.74 7.53
N SER A 139 -30.51 7.47 7.45
CA SER A 139 -30.47 8.82 6.89
C SER A 139 -30.68 8.82 5.36
N GLU A 140 -31.38 9.85 4.87
CA GLU A 140 -31.56 10.05 3.42
C GLU A 140 -30.22 10.24 2.70
N TRP A 141 -29.24 10.85 3.37
CA TRP A 141 -27.88 11.02 2.89
C TRP A 141 -27.17 9.68 2.66
N CYS A 142 -27.26 8.72 3.60
CA CYS A 142 -26.69 7.41 3.35
C CYS A 142 -27.38 6.71 2.16
N ARG A 143 -28.71 6.82 2.05
CA ARG A 143 -29.44 6.19 0.92
C ARG A 143 -29.01 6.75 -0.43
N ILE A 144 -28.80 8.07 -0.54
CA ILE A 144 -28.31 8.68 -1.78
C ILE A 144 -26.89 8.20 -2.10
N LEU A 145 -26.00 8.16 -1.10
CA LEU A 145 -24.63 7.67 -1.27
C LEU A 145 -24.60 6.20 -1.71
N GLN A 146 -25.49 5.36 -1.18
CA GLN A 146 -25.61 3.95 -1.56
C GLN A 146 -26.07 3.80 -3.01
N VAL A 147 -27.11 4.54 -3.43
CA VAL A 147 -27.57 4.51 -4.82
C VAL A 147 -26.48 4.98 -5.79
N LEU A 148 -25.71 6.01 -5.42
CA LEU A 148 -24.57 6.46 -6.21
C LEU A 148 -23.49 5.38 -6.32
N ASP A 149 -23.16 4.70 -5.22
CA ASP A 149 -22.18 3.62 -5.21
C ASP A 149 -22.63 2.42 -6.06
N ASP A 150 -23.92 2.06 -6.01
CA ASP A 150 -24.53 1.03 -6.87
C ASP A 150 -24.44 1.40 -8.36
N CYS A 151 -24.74 2.66 -8.70
CA CYS A 151 -24.62 3.18 -10.07
C CYS A 151 -23.18 3.10 -10.57
N ILE A 152 -22.22 3.49 -9.73
CA ILE A 152 -20.79 3.45 -10.04
C ILE A 152 -20.32 2.00 -10.23
N PHE A 153 -20.75 1.09 -9.36
CA PHE A 153 -20.44 -0.33 -9.49
C PHE A 153 -20.96 -0.91 -10.81
N ALA A 154 -22.22 -0.62 -11.15
CA ALA A 154 -22.82 -1.06 -12.40
C ALA A 154 -22.06 -0.55 -13.63
N PHE A 155 -21.62 0.71 -13.63
CA PHE A 155 -20.80 1.28 -14.70
C PHE A 155 -19.52 0.47 -14.95
N PHE A 156 -18.78 0.12 -13.89
CA PHE A 156 -17.55 -0.66 -14.02
C PHE A 156 -17.80 -2.13 -14.38
N ALA A 157 -18.89 -2.73 -13.89
CA ALA A 157 -19.26 -4.09 -14.27
C ALA A 157 -19.57 -4.17 -15.77
N VAL A 158 -20.34 -3.22 -16.30
CA VAL A 158 -20.65 -3.13 -17.74
C VAL A 158 -19.38 -2.91 -18.55
N GLU A 159 -18.50 -2.00 -18.12
CA GLU A 159 -17.22 -1.78 -18.77
C GLU A 159 -16.37 -3.06 -18.85
N MET A 160 -16.32 -3.82 -17.75
CA MET A 160 -15.57 -5.09 -17.70
C MET A 160 -16.15 -6.10 -18.70
N VAL A 161 -17.48 -6.24 -18.77
CA VAL A 161 -18.14 -7.13 -19.73
C VAL A 161 -17.82 -6.73 -21.18
N ILE A 162 -17.86 -5.43 -21.49
CA ILE A 162 -17.50 -4.90 -22.82
C ILE A 162 -16.05 -5.31 -23.18
N LYS A 163 -15.10 -5.14 -22.25
CA LYS A 163 -13.69 -5.52 -22.46
C LYS A 163 -13.51 -7.04 -22.65
N MET A 164 -14.21 -7.85 -21.88
CA MET A 164 -14.15 -9.32 -22.01
C MET A 164 -14.68 -9.79 -23.36
N VAL A 165 -15.74 -9.17 -23.88
CA VAL A 165 -16.30 -9.49 -25.21
C VAL A 165 -15.36 -9.07 -26.34
N ALA A 166 -14.70 -7.90 -26.20
CA ALA A 166 -13.78 -7.40 -27.22
C ALA A 166 -12.47 -8.22 -27.31
N LEU A 167 -11.82 -8.46 -26.16
CA LEU A 167 -10.47 -9.03 -26.06
C LEU A 167 -10.47 -10.57 -25.94
N GLY A 168 -11.61 -11.16 -25.57
CA GLY A 168 -11.71 -12.58 -25.22
C GLY A 168 -11.24 -12.89 -23.80
N ILE A 169 -11.65 -14.05 -23.27
CA ILE A 169 -11.40 -14.45 -21.87
C ILE A 169 -10.08 -15.20 -21.70
N PHE A 170 -9.81 -16.21 -22.53
CA PHE A 170 -8.70 -17.15 -22.33
C PHE A 170 -7.67 -17.04 -23.46
N GLY A 171 -6.43 -16.67 -23.10
CA GLY A 171 -5.29 -16.55 -24.02
C GLY A 171 -4.22 -15.57 -23.51
N SER A 172 -2.99 -15.65 -24.05
CA SER A 172 -1.85 -14.80 -23.64
C SER A 172 -2.07 -13.30 -23.92
N ASN A 173 -2.88 -12.95 -24.92
CA ASN A 173 -3.23 -11.57 -25.28
C ASN A 173 -4.71 -11.26 -25.01
N CYS A 174 -5.35 -12.04 -24.13
CA CYS A 174 -6.75 -11.87 -23.75
C CYS A 174 -6.88 -11.06 -22.46
N TYR A 175 -8.12 -10.75 -22.06
CA TYR A 175 -8.40 -9.92 -20.88
C TYR A 175 -7.73 -10.44 -19.60
N LEU A 176 -7.74 -11.75 -19.36
CA LEU A 176 -7.08 -12.37 -18.21
C LEU A 176 -5.55 -12.53 -18.35
N GLY A 177 -4.94 -12.16 -19.48
CA GLY A 177 -3.48 -12.17 -19.64
C GLY A 177 -2.80 -10.98 -18.98
N ASP A 178 -3.48 -9.82 -18.90
CA ASP A 178 -2.95 -8.60 -18.29
C ASP A 178 -3.23 -8.56 -16.78
N LYS A 179 -2.16 -8.51 -15.97
CA LYS A 179 -2.24 -8.45 -14.50
C LYS A 179 -3.10 -7.29 -14.00
N TRP A 180 -3.13 -6.17 -14.73
CA TRP A 180 -3.91 -5.00 -14.38
C TRP A 180 -5.42 -5.24 -14.58
N ASN A 181 -5.79 -5.90 -15.68
CA ASN A 181 -7.17 -6.29 -15.93
C ASN A 181 -7.62 -7.41 -14.98
N GLN A 182 -6.73 -8.30 -14.56
CA GLN A 182 -6.99 -9.27 -13.49
C GLN A 182 -7.34 -8.59 -12.16
N LEU A 183 -6.63 -7.50 -11.79
CA LEU A 183 -6.96 -6.72 -10.59
C LEU A 183 -8.35 -6.08 -10.70
N ASP A 184 -8.71 -5.52 -11.87
CA ASP A 184 -10.04 -4.95 -12.10
C ASP A 184 -11.15 -6.00 -11.97
N PHE A 185 -10.93 -7.20 -12.52
CA PHE A 185 -11.82 -8.35 -12.40
C PHE A 185 -12.03 -8.77 -10.94
N VAL A 186 -10.96 -8.91 -10.16
CA VAL A 186 -11.06 -9.28 -8.74
C VAL A 186 -11.90 -8.25 -7.98
N ILE A 187 -11.72 -6.95 -8.25
CA ILE A 187 -12.52 -5.90 -7.61
C ILE A 187 -14.00 -5.98 -8.01
N VAL A 188 -14.33 -6.23 -9.29
CA VAL A 188 -15.75 -6.39 -9.71
C VAL A 188 -16.35 -7.61 -9.02
N MET A 189 -15.66 -8.75 -9.03
CA MET A 189 -16.15 -9.99 -8.44
C MET A 189 -16.35 -9.88 -6.93
N ALA A 190 -15.47 -9.18 -6.22
CA ALA A 190 -15.64 -8.91 -4.81
C ALA A 190 -16.90 -8.05 -4.54
N GLY A 191 -17.20 -7.06 -5.39
CA GLY A 191 -18.44 -6.29 -5.29
C GLY A 191 -19.71 -7.09 -5.62
N VAL A 192 -19.65 -8.01 -6.60
CA VAL A 192 -20.76 -8.94 -6.88
C VAL A 192 -21.03 -9.85 -5.67
N MET A 193 -19.97 -10.33 -5.02
CA MET A 193 -20.06 -11.15 -3.81
C MET A 193 -20.72 -10.38 -2.67
N GLU A 194 -20.36 -9.11 -2.47
CA GLU A 194 -20.98 -8.22 -1.47
C GLU A 194 -22.50 -8.10 -1.72
N TYR A 195 -22.91 -7.78 -2.94
CA TYR A 195 -24.32 -7.62 -3.31
C TYR A 195 -25.15 -8.91 -3.12
N SER A 196 -24.55 -10.07 -3.41
CA SER A 196 -25.22 -11.37 -3.30
C SER A 196 -25.45 -11.78 -1.84
N LEU A 197 -24.55 -11.38 -0.92
CA LEU A 197 -24.61 -11.73 0.49
C LEU A 197 -25.60 -10.87 1.29
N ASP A 198 -25.74 -9.59 0.93
CA ASP A 198 -26.78 -8.73 1.50
C ASP A 198 -28.20 -9.27 1.20
N GLY A 199 -28.39 -9.98 0.08
CA GLY A 199 -29.66 -10.65 -0.26
C GLY A 199 -30.00 -11.88 0.60
N HIS A 200 -29.02 -12.47 1.29
CA HIS A 200 -29.19 -13.64 2.16
C HIS A 200 -29.09 -13.32 3.66
N ASN A 201 -29.12 -12.03 4.05
CA ASN A 201 -28.94 -11.55 5.44
C ASN A 201 -27.65 -12.05 6.13
N ALA A 202 -26.63 -12.43 5.35
CA ALA A 202 -25.34 -12.87 5.87
C ALA A 202 -24.39 -11.66 5.97
N SER A 203 -24.35 -10.99 7.13
CA SER A 203 -23.58 -9.77 7.32
C SER A 203 -22.10 -10.06 7.64
N LEU A 204 -21.28 -10.25 6.62
CA LEU A 204 -19.82 -10.22 6.76
C LEU A 204 -19.33 -8.76 6.68
N SER A 205 -19.24 -8.09 7.83
CA SER A 205 -18.72 -6.71 7.95
C SER A 205 -17.35 -6.54 7.26
N ALA A 206 -16.52 -7.59 7.23
CA ALA A 206 -15.24 -7.61 6.54
C ALA A 206 -15.35 -7.41 5.01
N ILE A 207 -16.40 -7.91 4.36
CA ILE A 207 -16.56 -7.79 2.89
C ILE A 207 -16.83 -6.33 2.50
N ARG A 208 -17.55 -5.58 3.35
CA ARG A 208 -17.77 -4.15 3.16
C ARG A 208 -16.48 -3.32 3.19
N THR A 209 -15.38 -3.85 3.73
CA THR A 209 -14.08 -3.15 3.67
C THR A 209 -13.41 -3.26 2.29
N VAL A 210 -13.77 -4.26 1.48
CA VAL A 210 -13.17 -4.50 0.15
C VAL A 210 -13.45 -3.34 -0.81
N ARG A 211 -14.52 -2.57 -0.59
CA ARG A 211 -14.80 -1.34 -1.35
C ARG A 211 -13.68 -0.29 -1.27
N VAL A 212 -12.82 -0.32 -0.24
CA VAL A 212 -11.59 0.51 -0.14
C VAL A 212 -10.59 0.23 -1.26
N LEU A 213 -10.68 -0.93 -1.93
CA LEU A 213 -9.81 -1.26 -3.06
C LEU A 213 -10.25 -0.61 -4.39
N ARG A 214 -11.49 -0.09 -4.50
CA ARG A 214 -12.03 0.50 -5.75
C ARG A 214 -11.17 1.66 -6.30
N PRO A 215 -10.62 2.58 -5.48
CA PRO A 215 -9.67 3.60 -5.92
C PRO A 215 -8.41 3.05 -6.62
N LEU A 216 -7.99 1.81 -6.34
CA LEU A 216 -6.83 1.19 -7.00
C LEU A 216 -7.02 1.04 -8.52
N ARG A 217 -8.27 1.04 -9.01
CA ARG A 217 -8.58 1.08 -10.46
C ARG A 217 -8.01 2.33 -11.15
N ALA A 218 -7.77 3.42 -10.43
CA ALA A 218 -7.11 4.61 -10.97
C ALA A 218 -5.71 4.28 -11.52
N ILE A 219 -5.01 3.31 -10.90
CA ILE A 219 -3.70 2.85 -11.39
C ILE A 219 -3.87 2.29 -12.79
N ASN A 220 -4.93 1.51 -13.06
CA ASN A 220 -5.20 0.99 -14.40
C ASN A 220 -5.52 2.09 -15.41
N ARG A 221 -6.07 3.23 -15.00
CA ARG A 221 -6.41 4.30 -15.94
C ARG A 221 -5.27 5.25 -16.23
N VAL A 222 -4.37 5.44 -15.26
CA VAL A 222 -3.26 6.39 -15.37
C VAL A 222 -1.98 5.62 -15.70
N PRO A 223 -1.51 5.64 -16.96
CA PRO A 223 -0.32 4.89 -17.36
C PRO A 223 0.92 5.26 -16.56
N SER A 224 1.05 6.54 -16.17
CA SER A 224 2.14 7.02 -15.30
C SER A 224 2.17 6.32 -13.94
N MET A 225 1.00 6.03 -13.35
CA MET A 225 0.90 5.32 -12.07
C MET A 225 1.20 3.83 -12.22
N ARG A 226 0.74 3.19 -13.31
CA ARG A 226 1.10 1.78 -13.62
C ARG A 226 2.62 1.61 -13.69
N ILE A 227 3.26 2.54 -14.38
CA ILE A 227 4.71 2.53 -14.56
C ILE A 227 5.40 2.64 -13.19
N LEU A 228 4.99 3.61 -12.36
CA LEU A 228 5.56 3.80 -11.02
C LEU A 228 5.42 2.56 -10.13
N VAL A 229 4.23 1.95 -10.07
CA VAL A 229 3.98 0.75 -9.25
C VAL A 229 4.75 -0.45 -9.77
N THR A 230 4.80 -0.64 -11.09
CA THR A 230 5.59 -1.73 -11.70
C THR A 230 7.07 -1.59 -11.34
N LEU A 231 7.60 -0.36 -11.44
CA LEU A 231 8.96 -0.08 -11.02
C LEU A 231 9.18 -0.42 -9.53
N LEU A 232 8.26 -0.01 -8.65
CA LEU A 232 8.37 -0.34 -7.23
C LEU A 232 8.42 -1.85 -7.00
N LEU A 233 7.49 -2.60 -7.62
CA LEU A 233 7.43 -4.06 -7.51
C LEU A 233 8.69 -4.74 -8.08
N ASP A 234 9.29 -4.18 -9.14
CA ASP A 234 10.54 -4.70 -9.72
C ASP A 234 11.75 -4.56 -8.76
N THR A 235 11.69 -3.67 -7.76
CA THR A 235 12.75 -3.54 -6.74
C THR A 235 12.61 -4.49 -5.55
N LEU A 236 11.40 -4.98 -5.26
CA LEU A 236 11.13 -5.91 -4.16
C LEU A 236 11.99 -7.18 -4.15
N PRO A 237 12.26 -7.88 -5.28
CA PRO A 237 13.08 -9.09 -5.24
C PRO A 237 14.52 -8.80 -4.76
N MET A 238 15.07 -7.62 -5.03
CA MET A 238 16.40 -7.24 -4.54
C MET A 238 16.41 -7.01 -3.02
N LEU A 239 15.27 -6.60 -2.46
CA LEU A 239 15.08 -6.37 -1.04
C LEU A 239 14.93 -7.68 -0.23
N GLY A 240 14.48 -8.76 -0.87
CA GLY A 240 14.21 -10.04 -0.21
C GLY A 240 15.38 -10.60 0.59
N ASN A 241 16.62 -10.44 0.10
CA ASN A 241 17.81 -10.90 0.81
C ASN A 241 18.03 -10.17 2.14
N VAL A 242 17.80 -8.86 2.17
CA VAL A 242 17.95 -8.04 3.39
C VAL A 242 16.82 -8.33 4.36
N LEU A 243 15.59 -8.54 3.87
CA LEU A 243 14.45 -8.93 4.70
C LEU A 243 14.64 -10.30 5.35
N LEU A 244 15.25 -11.25 4.65
CA LEU A 244 15.59 -12.56 5.22
C LEU A 244 16.62 -12.43 6.35
N LEU A 245 17.65 -11.59 6.19
CA LEU A 245 18.59 -11.29 7.27
C LEU A 245 17.89 -10.60 8.46
N CYS A 246 17.01 -9.63 8.18
CA CYS A 246 16.20 -8.96 9.19
C CYS A 246 15.33 -9.96 9.98
N PHE A 247 14.69 -10.91 9.30
CA PHE A 247 13.90 -11.97 9.93
C PHE A 247 14.74 -12.80 10.93
N PHE A 248 15.97 -13.16 10.60
CA PHE A 248 16.85 -13.87 11.53
C PHE A 248 17.21 -13.04 12.77
N VAL A 249 17.45 -11.74 12.60
CA VAL A 249 17.71 -10.83 13.73
C VAL A 249 16.48 -10.76 14.65
N PHE A 250 15.29 -10.58 14.09
CA PHE A 250 14.03 -10.62 14.85
C PHE A 250 13.84 -11.95 15.58
N PHE A 251 14.19 -13.07 14.96
CA PHE A 251 14.06 -14.39 15.58
C PHE A 251 15.04 -14.57 16.74
N ILE A 252 16.32 -14.27 16.56
CA ILE A 252 17.35 -14.44 17.59
C ILE A 252 17.06 -13.55 18.80
N PHE A 253 16.88 -12.25 18.57
CA PHE A 253 16.60 -11.30 19.65
C PHE A 253 15.21 -11.56 20.27
N GLY A 254 14.23 -11.95 19.48
CA GLY A 254 12.90 -12.32 19.96
C GLY A 254 12.92 -13.51 20.93
N ILE A 255 13.64 -14.59 20.58
CA ILE A 255 13.77 -15.75 21.47
C ILE A 255 14.52 -15.37 22.74
N VAL A 256 15.62 -14.61 22.64
CA VAL A 256 16.37 -14.13 23.81
C VAL A 256 15.46 -13.30 24.72
N GLY A 257 14.69 -12.36 24.17
CA GLY A 257 13.79 -11.51 24.94
C GLY A 257 12.67 -12.29 25.65
N VAL A 258 12.07 -13.28 24.98
CA VAL A 258 11.06 -14.15 25.59
C VAL A 258 11.65 -14.97 26.74
N GLN A 259 12.85 -15.54 26.55
CA GLN A 259 13.49 -16.35 27.59
C GLN A 259 13.91 -15.54 28.82
N LEU A 260 14.26 -14.25 28.63
CA LEU A 260 14.68 -13.39 29.73
C LEU A 260 13.51 -12.72 30.46
N TRP A 261 12.45 -12.31 29.75
CA TRP A 261 11.46 -11.38 30.32
C TRP A 261 9.99 -11.82 30.22
N ALA A 262 9.72 -13.07 29.84
CA ALA A 262 8.35 -13.58 29.84
C ALA A 262 7.68 -13.41 31.22
N GLY A 263 6.52 -12.75 31.23
CA GLY A 263 5.71 -12.50 32.42
C GLY A 263 6.22 -11.38 33.35
N LEU A 264 7.43 -10.84 33.16
CA LEU A 264 8.01 -9.87 34.09
C LEU A 264 7.35 -8.49 34.02
N LEU A 265 6.93 -8.06 32.83
CA LEU A 265 6.28 -6.74 32.65
C LEU A 265 4.87 -6.68 33.25
N ARG A 266 4.31 -7.82 33.67
CA ARG A 266 3.03 -7.89 34.39
C ARG A 266 3.18 -7.53 35.87
N ASN A 267 4.39 -7.53 36.42
CA ASN A 267 4.60 -7.34 37.85
C ASN A 267 4.09 -5.98 38.33
N ARG A 268 3.34 -5.98 39.44
CA ARG A 268 2.81 -4.80 40.11
C ARG A 268 3.04 -4.89 41.61
N SER A 269 3.18 -3.73 42.26
CA SER A 269 3.24 -3.63 43.72
C SER A 269 1.84 -3.79 44.29
N CYS A 270 1.56 -4.97 44.84
CA CYS A 270 0.27 -5.33 45.43
C CYS A 270 0.26 -5.11 46.94
N LEU A 271 -0.95 -4.92 47.48
CA LEU A 271 -1.18 -4.82 48.92
C LEU A 271 -0.77 -6.11 49.65
N SER A 272 -0.15 -5.96 50.82
CA SER A 272 0.13 -7.08 51.72
C SER A 272 -1.14 -7.73 52.29
N PHE A 273 -2.20 -6.95 52.49
CA PHE A 273 -3.45 -7.38 53.12
C PHE A 273 -4.63 -6.64 52.51
N PRO A 274 -5.84 -7.24 52.53
CA PRO A 274 -7.04 -6.62 51.97
C PRO A 274 -7.41 -5.37 52.77
N LEU A 275 -7.29 -4.22 52.13
CA LEU A 275 -7.83 -2.93 52.57
C LEU A 275 -8.86 -2.46 51.53
N ASP A 276 -9.70 -1.49 51.88
CA ASP A 276 -10.61 -0.80 50.94
C ASP A 276 -9.85 0.16 50.02
N LEU A 277 -8.80 -0.36 49.36
CA LEU A 277 -7.90 0.32 48.43
C LEU A 277 -7.77 -0.51 47.16
N ASN A 278 -7.22 0.09 46.10
CA ASN A 278 -6.92 -0.66 44.88
C ASN A 278 -5.95 -1.81 45.20
N PRO A 279 -6.14 -3.03 44.64
CA PRO A 279 -5.29 -4.18 44.96
C PRO A 279 -3.81 -4.00 44.61
N TYR A 280 -3.50 -3.08 43.71
CA TYR A 280 -2.17 -2.72 43.26
C TYR A 280 -2.00 -1.20 43.18
N TYR A 281 -0.76 -0.75 43.31
CA TYR A 281 -0.40 0.66 43.20
C TYR A 281 -0.59 1.18 41.76
N MET A 282 -1.26 2.32 41.64
CA MET A 282 -1.46 3.04 40.38
C MET A 282 -0.80 4.42 40.46
N THR A 283 -0.10 4.81 39.40
CA THR A 283 0.52 6.13 39.24
C THR A 283 -0.53 7.18 38.85
N GLU A 284 -0.19 8.47 38.94
CA GLU A 284 -1.08 9.57 38.54
C GLU A 284 -1.44 9.52 37.04
N ASP A 285 -0.49 9.09 36.22
CA ASP A 285 -0.65 8.84 34.79
C ASP A 285 -1.42 7.53 34.46
N GLY A 286 -1.81 6.77 35.49
CA GLY A 286 -2.66 5.59 35.35
C GLY A 286 -2.01 4.41 34.60
N GLU A 287 -2.70 3.92 33.56
CA GLU A 287 -2.27 2.75 32.80
C GLU A 287 -1.16 3.02 31.78
N ASP A 288 -0.89 4.29 31.46
CA ASP A 288 0.07 4.67 30.42
C ASP A 288 1.53 4.59 30.92
N SER A 289 1.77 4.73 32.23
CA SER A 289 3.08 4.53 32.87
C SER A 289 2.95 3.72 34.17
N PRO A 290 2.74 2.39 34.07
CA PRO A 290 2.55 1.56 35.25
C PRO A 290 3.83 1.40 36.07
N PHE A 291 3.71 1.36 37.39
CA PHE A 291 4.82 1.00 38.28
C PHE A 291 5.10 -0.51 38.20
N ILE A 292 6.23 -0.88 37.60
CA ILE A 292 6.65 -2.28 37.45
C ILE A 292 7.68 -2.60 38.52
N CYS A 293 7.37 -3.56 39.38
CA CYS A 293 8.28 -4.00 40.43
C CYS A 293 9.11 -5.22 40.00
N SER A 294 10.31 -5.32 40.56
CA SER A 294 11.13 -6.54 40.49
C SER A 294 10.73 -7.53 41.58
N ALA A 295 10.63 -8.80 41.19
CA ALA A 295 10.46 -9.89 42.13
C ALA A 295 11.75 -10.09 42.95
N PRO A 296 11.71 -10.63 44.18
CA PRO A 296 12.90 -10.82 45.01
C PRO A 296 14.00 -11.70 44.40
N ARG A 297 13.67 -12.49 43.36
CA ARG A 297 14.61 -13.32 42.61
C ARG A 297 15.41 -12.53 41.57
N GLU A 298 14.88 -11.39 41.15
CA GLU A 298 15.43 -10.54 40.10
C GLU A 298 16.19 -9.35 40.71
N ASN A 299 17.09 -8.78 39.93
CA ASN A 299 17.93 -7.64 40.34
C ASN A 299 17.45 -6.34 39.68
N GLY A 300 16.14 -6.19 39.48
CA GLY A 300 15.57 -5.03 38.81
C GLY A 300 15.72 -3.75 39.64
N MET A 301 15.63 -2.61 38.96
CA MET A 301 15.92 -1.30 39.56
C MET A 301 14.83 -0.82 40.50
N LEU A 302 13.56 -1.13 40.23
CA LEU A 302 12.45 -0.76 41.09
C LEU A 302 11.97 -1.95 41.91
N ARG A 303 11.77 -1.71 43.19
CA ARG A 303 11.16 -2.64 44.13
C ARG A 303 9.96 -1.96 44.78
N CYS A 304 9.12 -2.76 45.44
CA CYS A 304 7.91 -2.25 46.09
C CYS A 304 8.18 -1.23 47.21
N HIS A 305 9.39 -1.22 47.80
CA HIS A 305 9.77 -0.18 48.77
C HIS A 305 10.11 1.18 48.13
N ASP A 306 10.32 1.24 46.82
CA ASP A 306 10.61 2.48 46.07
C ASP A 306 9.33 3.20 45.63
N VAL A 307 8.15 2.71 46.04
CA VAL A 307 6.87 3.37 45.79
C VAL A 307 6.87 4.73 46.49
N PRO A 308 6.56 5.83 45.78
CA PRO A 308 6.60 7.17 46.36
C PRO A 308 5.61 7.30 47.51
N THR A 309 5.96 8.11 48.50
CA THR A 309 5.08 8.41 49.64
C THR A 309 3.79 9.05 49.16
N TYR A 310 2.67 8.62 49.75
CA TYR A 310 1.37 9.22 49.43
C TYR A 310 1.39 10.73 49.72
N SER A 311 0.91 11.54 48.78
CA SER A 311 0.85 13.00 48.91
C SER A 311 -0.59 13.47 48.75
N GLU A 312 -1.04 14.32 49.67
CA GLU A 312 -2.38 14.92 49.63
C GLU A 312 -2.21 16.44 49.63
N GLY A 313 -2.67 17.11 48.56
CA GLY A 313 -2.54 18.56 48.42
C GLY A 313 -1.09 19.08 48.30
N GLY A 314 -0.15 18.24 47.85
CA GLY A 314 1.27 18.59 47.70
C GLY A 314 2.12 18.41 48.97
N ALA A 315 1.53 17.91 50.06
CA ALA A 315 2.26 17.55 51.27
C ALA A 315 2.42 16.03 51.39
N GLU A 316 3.65 15.55 51.62
CA GLU A 316 3.95 14.13 51.80
C GLU A 316 3.43 13.61 53.15
N CYS A 317 2.72 12.48 53.10
CA CYS A 317 2.22 11.77 54.26
C CYS A 317 3.22 10.72 54.71
N SER A 318 3.58 10.73 56.00
CA SER A 318 4.58 9.82 56.58
C SER A 318 4.03 8.91 57.68
N ALA A 319 2.79 9.12 58.13
CA ALA A 319 2.24 8.37 59.27
C ALA A 319 1.69 6.99 58.87
N PRO A 320 1.91 5.95 59.71
CA PRO A 320 1.24 4.66 59.58
C PRO A 320 -0.22 4.69 60.07
N VAL A 321 -1.03 3.71 59.65
CA VAL A 321 -2.42 3.55 60.11
C VAL A 321 -2.45 3.45 61.64
N GLY A 322 -3.21 4.35 62.29
CA GLY A 322 -3.32 4.41 63.76
C GLY A 322 -2.11 5.03 64.48
N GLY A 323 -1.10 5.52 63.75
CA GLY A 323 0.04 6.24 64.30
C GLY A 323 -0.23 7.73 64.48
N ALA A 324 0.50 8.37 65.39
CA ALA A 324 0.47 9.83 65.53
C ALA A 324 1.05 10.49 64.27
N SER A 325 0.27 11.35 63.62
CA SER A 325 0.65 12.09 62.42
C SER A 325 0.79 13.59 62.74
N VAL A 326 1.82 14.23 62.21
CA VAL A 326 1.99 15.69 62.31
C VAL A 326 0.90 16.44 61.51
N ASN A 327 0.41 15.84 60.43
CA ASN A 327 -0.54 16.44 59.48
C ASN A 327 -1.90 15.71 59.41
N GLY A 328 -2.12 14.70 60.26
CA GLY A 328 -3.34 13.87 60.24
C GLY A 328 -3.48 12.91 59.04
N CYS A 329 -2.60 12.98 58.04
CA CYS A 329 -2.66 12.13 56.85
C CYS A 329 -1.83 10.85 57.00
N VAL A 330 -2.34 9.75 56.42
CA VAL A 330 -1.78 8.39 56.49
C VAL A 330 -1.11 8.05 55.17
N ASN A 331 0.10 7.47 55.21
CA ASN A 331 0.78 6.98 54.03
C ASN A 331 0.21 5.62 53.60
N TRP A 332 -0.79 5.58 52.74
CA TRP A 332 -1.33 4.31 52.25
C TRP A 332 -0.37 3.55 51.35
N ASN A 333 0.56 4.25 50.69
CA ASN A 333 1.45 3.65 49.71
C ASN A 333 2.46 2.66 50.32
N GLN A 334 2.75 2.79 51.62
CA GLN A 334 3.67 1.89 52.35
C GLN A 334 3.19 0.43 52.42
N TYR A 335 1.90 0.18 52.20
CA TYR A 335 1.31 -1.15 52.28
C TYR A 335 1.40 -1.94 50.96
N TYR A 336 1.80 -1.29 49.86
CA TYR A 336 2.13 -1.94 48.59
C TYR A 336 3.57 -2.46 48.61
N ASN A 337 3.83 -3.51 49.36
CA ASN A 337 5.18 -4.06 49.57
C ASN A 337 5.38 -5.45 48.95
N VAL A 338 4.36 -6.04 48.31
CA VAL A 338 4.44 -7.38 47.70
C VAL A 338 4.42 -7.27 46.18
N CYS A 339 5.49 -7.70 45.53
CA CYS A 339 5.54 -7.76 44.07
C CYS A 339 4.87 -9.04 43.56
N ARG A 340 3.79 -8.91 42.76
CA ARG A 340 3.10 -10.04 42.13
C ARG A 340 2.77 -9.74 40.66
N PRO A 341 2.68 -10.75 39.79
CA PRO A 341 2.20 -10.55 38.43
C PRO A 341 0.73 -10.13 38.47
N GLY A 342 0.43 -8.97 37.87
CA GLY A 342 -0.91 -8.50 37.60
C GLY A 342 -1.52 -9.15 36.35
N GLU A 343 -2.72 -8.71 36.00
CA GLU A 343 -3.48 -9.29 34.88
C GLU A 343 -3.07 -8.75 33.51
N HIS A 344 -2.68 -7.46 33.44
CA HIS A 344 -2.46 -6.74 32.19
C HIS A 344 -1.02 -6.25 32.05
N ASN A 345 -0.45 -6.38 30.85
CA ASN A 345 0.83 -5.77 30.48
C ASN A 345 0.66 -4.25 30.20
N PRO A 346 1.75 -3.46 30.20
CA PRO A 346 1.72 -2.04 29.87
C PRO A 346 1.09 -1.73 28.51
N HIS A 347 0.60 -0.50 28.33
CA HIS A 347 -0.05 -0.02 27.10
C HIS A 347 -1.19 -0.95 26.63
N LYS A 348 -2.12 -1.28 27.53
CA LYS A 348 -3.28 -2.15 27.25
C LYS A 348 -2.89 -3.53 26.70
N GLY A 349 -1.75 -4.05 27.11
CA GLY A 349 -1.28 -5.36 26.68
C GLY A 349 -0.37 -5.37 25.44
N ALA A 350 -0.13 -4.22 24.80
CA ALA A 350 0.60 -4.16 23.53
C ALA A 350 2.10 -4.48 23.68
N VAL A 351 2.71 -4.09 24.80
CA VAL A 351 4.16 -4.24 25.03
C VAL A 351 4.42 -5.35 26.03
N ASN A 352 4.93 -6.49 25.56
CA ASN A 352 5.33 -7.62 26.41
C ASN A 352 6.28 -8.59 25.68
N PHE A 353 6.88 -9.50 26.44
CA PHE A 353 7.76 -10.57 25.94
C PHE A 353 7.21 -11.97 26.26
N ASP A 354 5.88 -12.10 26.42
CA ASP A 354 5.26 -13.37 26.85
C ASP A 354 5.23 -14.40 25.72
N ASN A 355 5.21 -13.94 24.46
CA ASN A 355 5.21 -14.76 23.27
C ASN A 355 6.10 -14.14 22.19
N ILE A 356 6.56 -14.97 21.25
CA ILE A 356 7.44 -14.51 20.15
C ILE A 356 6.80 -13.41 19.30
N GLY A 357 5.49 -13.44 19.08
CA GLY A 357 4.77 -12.43 18.30
C GLY A 357 4.77 -11.04 18.97
N TYR A 358 4.49 -10.97 20.27
CA TYR A 358 4.56 -9.71 21.02
C TYR A 358 5.99 -9.21 21.17
N ALA A 359 6.95 -10.13 21.35
CA ALA A 359 8.38 -9.79 21.33
C ALA A 359 8.80 -9.17 19.99
N TRP A 360 8.30 -9.66 18.86
CA TRP A 360 8.55 -9.05 17.55
C TRP A 360 7.94 -7.66 17.39
N ILE A 361 6.75 -7.41 17.94
CA ILE A 361 6.15 -6.07 17.95
C ILE A 361 7.01 -5.11 18.76
N ALA A 362 7.44 -5.52 19.97
CA ALA A 362 8.33 -4.72 20.80
C ALA A 362 9.69 -4.46 20.13
N ILE A 363 10.30 -5.47 19.52
CA ILE A 363 11.57 -5.34 18.77
C ILE A 363 11.40 -4.42 17.56
N PHE A 364 10.29 -4.52 16.82
CA PHE A 364 10.01 -3.62 15.71
C PHE A 364 9.97 -2.16 16.17
N GLN A 365 9.27 -1.88 17.27
CA GLN A 365 9.23 -0.55 17.89
C GLN A 365 10.62 -0.06 18.35
N VAL A 366 11.46 -0.96 18.87
CA VAL A 366 12.85 -0.61 19.21
C VAL A 366 13.68 -0.26 17.96
N ILE A 367 13.53 -1.03 16.87
CA ILE A 367 14.29 -0.82 15.62
C ILE A 367 13.90 0.49 14.92
N THR A 368 12.63 0.92 15.04
CA THR A 368 12.17 2.22 14.53
C THR A 368 12.64 3.40 15.38
N LEU A 369 13.30 3.14 16.52
CA LEU A 369 13.80 4.15 17.47
C LEU A 369 12.69 5.03 18.06
N GLU A 370 11.48 4.52 18.18
CA GLU A 370 10.34 5.22 18.75
C GLU A 370 9.88 4.54 20.04
N GLY A 371 9.86 5.24 21.18
CA GLY A 371 9.44 4.67 22.47
C GLY A 371 10.29 3.51 22.98
N TRP A 372 11.48 3.28 22.40
CA TRP A 372 12.39 2.18 22.77
C TRP A 372 12.96 2.33 24.18
N VAL A 373 13.10 3.58 24.64
CA VAL A 373 13.61 3.93 25.96
C VAL A 373 12.65 3.45 27.05
N ASP A 374 11.34 3.58 26.83
CA ASP A 374 10.31 3.16 27.79
C ASP A 374 10.31 1.64 27.96
N ILE A 375 10.40 0.89 26.85
CA ILE A 375 10.50 -0.57 26.87
C ILE A 375 11.78 -1.01 27.61
N MET A 376 12.89 -0.32 27.36
CA MET A 376 14.15 -0.60 28.06
C MET A 376 14.02 -0.35 29.56
N TYR A 377 13.43 0.77 29.98
CA TYR A 377 13.24 1.07 31.39
C TYR A 377 12.32 0.06 32.07
N TYR A 378 11.19 -0.31 31.46
CA TYR A 378 10.32 -1.37 32.00
C TYR A 378 11.05 -2.69 32.27
N VAL A 379 11.94 -3.09 31.35
CA VAL A 379 12.74 -4.31 31.50
C VAL A 379 13.85 -4.14 32.56
N MET A 380 14.45 -2.95 32.65
CA MET A 380 15.46 -2.66 33.67
C MET A 380 14.87 -2.64 35.08
N ASP A 381 13.67 -2.09 35.21
CA ASP A 381 12.91 -1.99 36.45
C ASP A 381 12.48 -3.38 36.95
N ALA A 382 12.04 -4.26 36.04
CA ALA A 382 11.55 -5.59 36.38
C ALA A 382 12.65 -6.64 36.62
N HIS A 383 13.74 -6.62 35.82
CA HIS A 383 14.71 -7.73 35.78
C HIS A 383 16.12 -7.32 36.24
N SER A 384 16.73 -6.33 35.59
CA SER A 384 18.10 -5.90 35.89
C SER A 384 18.53 -4.62 35.16
N PHE A 385 19.36 -3.79 35.80
CA PHE A 385 20.03 -2.67 35.16
C PHE A 385 20.77 -3.07 33.87
N TYR A 386 21.47 -4.21 33.84
CA TYR A 386 22.33 -4.62 32.70
C TYR A 386 21.57 -4.96 31.41
N ASN A 387 20.24 -5.02 31.43
CA ASN A 387 19.45 -5.28 30.23
C ASN A 387 19.63 -4.21 29.14
N PHE A 388 20.11 -2.99 29.47
CA PHE A 388 20.45 -1.98 28.47
C PHE A 388 21.37 -2.53 27.35
N ILE A 389 22.26 -3.48 27.68
CA ILE A 389 23.19 -4.09 26.72
C ILE A 389 22.44 -4.75 25.58
N TYR A 390 21.33 -5.45 25.87
CA TYR A 390 20.51 -6.08 24.84
C TYR A 390 19.95 -5.03 23.86
N PHE A 391 19.39 -3.93 24.37
CA PHE A 391 18.77 -2.90 23.54
C PHE A 391 19.81 -2.17 22.70
N ILE A 392 20.97 -1.84 23.28
CA ILE A 392 22.06 -1.20 22.54
C ILE A 392 22.61 -2.13 21.45
N LEU A 393 22.80 -3.43 21.73
CA LEU A 393 23.22 -4.39 20.71
C LEU A 393 22.17 -4.56 19.61
N LEU A 394 20.89 -4.64 19.97
CA LEU A 394 19.79 -4.73 19.02
C LEU A 394 19.78 -3.52 18.07
N ILE A 395 19.92 -2.30 18.60
CA ILE A 395 19.98 -1.07 17.82
C ILE A 395 21.21 -1.05 16.91
N ILE A 396 22.40 -1.34 17.44
CA ILE A 396 23.65 -1.33 16.66
C ILE A 396 23.60 -2.33 15.51
N VAL A 397 23.04 -3.53 15.74
CA VAL A 397 22.96 -4.59 14.72
C VAL A 397 21.83 -4.31 13.72
N SER A 398 20.67 -3.84 14.19
CA SER A 398 19.45 -3.78 13.37
C SER A 398 19.26 -2.46 12.63
N THR A 399 19.67 -1.33 13.21
CA THR A 399 19.48 -0.01 12.58
C THR A 399 20.22 0.10 11.24
N PRO A 400 21.46 -0.39 11.06
CA PRO A 400 22.10 -0.40 9.74
C PRO A 400 21.35 -1.25 8.72
N LEU A 401 20.78 -2.38 9.12
CA LEU A 401 19.99 -3.24 8.24
C LEU A 401 18.68 -2.56 7.84
N TYR A 402 17.98 -1.95 8.79
CA TYR A 402 16.76 -1.18 8.54
C TYR A 402 17.02 0.03 7.63
N CYS A 403 18.07 0.79 7.91
CA CYS A 403 18.51 1.88 7.03
C CYS A 403 18.92 1.38 5.65
N THR A 404 19.54 0.19 5.56
CA THR A 404 19.90 -0.42 4.26
C THR A 404 18.66 -0.75 3.44
N VAL A 405 17.57 -1.24 4.05
CA VAL A 405 16.29 -1.43 3.36
C VAL A 405 15.81 -0.12 2.72
N PHE A 406 15.83 0.97 3.50
CA PHE A 406 15.42 2.28 3.03
C PHE A 406 16.34 2.83 1.93
N ILE A 407 17.66 2.72 2.11
CA ILE A 407 18.67 3.18 1.15
C ILE A 407 18.60 2.36 -0.13
N VAL A 408 18.40 1.05 -0.07
CA VAL A 408 18.25 0.20 -1.26
C VAL A 408 17.05 0.66 -2.09
N VAL A 409 15.91 0.93 -1.46
CA VAL A 409 14.74 1.48 -2.16
C VAL A 409 15.06 2.85 -2.75
N LEU A 410 15.69 3.73 -1.98
CA LEU A 410 16.03 5.09 -2.39
C LEU A 410 17.05 5.12 -3.54
N VAL A 411 18.09 4.29 -3.52
CA VAL A 411 19.15 4.23 -4.54
C VAL A 411 18.67 3.52 -5.81
N ASN A 412 17.81 2.52 -5.68
CA ASN A 412 17.24 1.88 -6.86
C ASN A 412 16.19 2.77 -7.53
N SER A 413 15.53 3.70 -6.82
CA SER A 413 14.56 4.62 -7.42
C SER A 413 15.10 5.54 -8.55
N PRO A 414 16.28 6.21 -8.46
CA PRO A 414 16.88 6.96 -9.56
C PRO A 414 17.40 6.06 -10.70
N LEU A 415 17.92 4.87 -10.36
CA LEU A 415 18.37 3.89 -11.37
C LEU A 415 17.18 3.36 -12.18
N LEU A 416 16.04 3.16 -11.52
CA LEU A 416 14.79 2.78 -12.18
C LEU A 416 14.23 3.91 -13.03
N THR A 417 14.26 5.16 -12.56
CA THR A 417 13.86 6.30 -13.41
C THR A 417 14.77 6.47 -14.63
N HIS A 418 16.08 6.23 -14.52
CA HIS A 418 16.96 6.21 -15.70
C HIS A 418 16.61 5.08 -16.68
N LYS A 419 16.41 3.84 -16.18
CA LYS A 419 15.92 2.72 -17.02
C LYS A 419 14.58 3.05 -17.67
N LEU A 420 13.73 3.80 -16.97
CA LEU A 420 12.43 4.23 -17.47
C LEU A 420 12.56 5.25 -18.61
N VAL A 421 13.39 6.29 -18.44
CA VAL A 421 13.64 7.29 -19.50
C VAL A 421 14.17 6.59 -20.75
N VAL A 422 15.14 5.68 -20.61
CA VAL A 422 15.68 4.92 -21.74
C VAL A 422 14.63 4.03 -22.41
N LYS A 423 13.71 3.43 -21.63
CA LYS A 423 12.65 2.58 -22.18
C LYS A 423 11.57 3.40 -22.91
N ILE A 424 11.23 4.57 -22.39
CA ILE A 424 10.32 5.54 -23.02
C ILE A 424 10.93 6.09 -24.31
N GLU A 425 12.21 6.46 -24.28
CA GLU A 425 12.94 6.96 -25.45
C GLU A 425 13.01 5.90 -26.57
N LYS A 426 13.30 4.63 -26.23
CA LYS A 426 13.27 3.53 -27.20
C LYS A 426 11.88 3.27 -27.78
N ALA A 427 10.82 3.35 -26.97
CA ALA A 427 9.46 3.20 -27.46
C ALA A 427 9.06 4.32 -28.44
N SER A 428 9.45 5.57 -28.14
CA SER A 428 9.21 6.72 -29.02
C SER A 428 9.98 6.68 -30.34
N ILE A 429 11.10 5.95 -30.41
CA ILE A 429 11.90 5.79 -31.64
C ILE A 429 11.34 4.66 -32.53
N SER A 430 10.52 3.76 -31.97
CA SER A 430 9.93 2.63 -32.70
C SER A 430 8.51 2.88 -33.27
N SER A 431 7.87 3.98 -32.87
CA SER A 431 6.59 4.48 -33.41
C SER A 431 6.82 5.60 -34.40
#